data_AF-A0A7K0VRR8-F1
#
_entry.id   AF-A0A7K0VRR8-F1
#
_cell.length_a   1.000
_cell.length_b   1.000
_cell.length_c   1.000
_cell.angle_alpha   90.00
_cell.angle_beta   90.00
_cell.angle_gamma   90.00
#
_symmetry.space_group_name_H-M   'P 1'
#
loop_
_entity.id
_entity.type
_entity.pdbx_description
1 polymer ?
#
loop_
_entity_poly.entity_id
_entity_poly.type
_entity_poly.pdbx_seq_one_letter_code
_entity_poly.pdbx_strand_id
1 'polypeptide(L)'
;MTSSELLSPQQLQAFNDDGYLVLPNFVDDAACLELRERALQLAKDNVPSPQEATIFTADSTAQHAADEYFLTSGDKIRCFFEKDAFDEQGVLRSEAHLCLNKLGHAMHDLDPVFSAFSRTPKMAAVAQQVGIADPLLLQSMYIFKQPRIGGEVNSHTDHTFLWTEPQSVIGFWIAIDDATTENGCMWALPGGHRIPVKSRSKLNAARTATVTEVFDNDPYPTDGLV
;
A
#
# COMPACT_ATOMS: atom_id res chain seq x y z
N MET A 1 -31.38 -1.77 -7.08
CA MET A 1 -31.68 -0.75 -6.04
C MET A 1 -30.79 0.43 -6.35
N THR A 2 -31.37 1.59 -6.64
CA THR A 2 -30.64 2.83 -6.89
C THR A 2 -29.82 3.18 -5.65
N SER A 3 -28.49 3.14 -5.76
CA SER A 3 -27.59 3.55 -4.67
C SER A 3 -27.98 4.96 -4.26
N SER A 4 -28.32 5.17 -3.00
CA SER A 4 -28.28 6.52 -2.42
C SER A 4 -26.88 7.08 -2.67
N GLU A 5 -26.78 8.34 -3.09
CA GLU A 5 -25.48 8.98 -3.29
C GLU A 5 -24.72 9.00 -1.95
N LEU A 6 -23.61 8.27 -1.88
CA LEU A 6 -22.83 8.15 -0.65
C LEU A 6 -21.91 9.36 -0.46
N LEU A 7 -21.27 9.80 -1.55
CA LEU A 7 -20.51 11.04 -1.61
C LEU A 7 -21.43 12.20 -2.01
N SER A 8 -21.30 13.32 -1.30
CA SER A 8 -21.98 14.57 -1.68
C SER A 8 -21.34 15.19 -2.94
N PRO A 9 -22.07 16.06 -3.66
CA PRO A 9 -21.49 16.83 -4.77
C PRO A 9 -20.24 17.61 -4.37
N GLN A 10 -20.18 18.14 -3.15
CA GLN A 10 -19.02 18.87 -2.63
C GLN A 10 -17.82 17.93 -2.41
N GLN A 11 -18.04 16.72 -1.90
CA GLN A 11 -16.99 15.72 -1.71
C GLN A 11 -16.43 15.24 -3.05
N LEU A 12 -17.30 15.03 -4.05
CA LEU A 12 -16.89 14.69 -5.40
C LEU A 12 -16.07 15.82 -6.06
N GLN A 13 -16.49 17.07 -5.87
CA GLN A 13 -15.74 18.22 -6.37
C GLN A 13 -14.36 18.30 -5.69
N ALA A 14 -14.28 18.15 -4.37
CA ALA A 14 -13.01 18.14 -3.64
C ALA A 14 -12.09 17.01 -4.12
N PHE A 15 -12.60 15.79 -4.33
CA PHE A 15 -11.81 14.70 -4.89
C PHE A 15 -11.22 15.04 -6.27
N ASN A 16 -12.02 15.66 -7.15
CA ASN A 16 -11.55 16.08 -8.48
C ASN A 16 -10.56 17.25 -8.43
N ASP A 17 -10.71 18.16 -7.47
CA ASP A 17 -9.86 19.34 -7.31
C ASP A 17 -8.53 18.99 -6.64
N ASP A 18 -8.54 18.14 -5.63
CA ASP A 18 -7.38 17.84 -4.79
C ASP A 18 -6.67 16.54 -5.24
N GLY A 19 -7.39 15.60 -5.85
CA GLY A 19 -6.88 14.27 -6.22
C GLY A 19 -6.91 13.24 -5.10
N TYR A 20 -7.46 13.62 -3.95
CA TYR A 20 -7.71 12.74 -2.81
C TYR A 20 -8.95 13.23 -2.06
N LEU A 21 -9.52 12.38 -1.21
CA LEU A 21 -10.66 12.72 -0.38
C LEU A 21 -10.55 11.97 0.95
N VAL A 22 -10.68 12.70 2.06
CA VAL A 22 -10.75 12.10 3.40
C VAL A 22 -12.22 11.89 3.78
N LEU A 23 -12.56 10.65 4.15
CA LEU A 23 -13.89 10.27 4.61
C LEU A 23 -13.82 9.82 6.08
N PRO A 24 -14.02 10.74 7.05
CA PRO A 24 -14.00 10.38 8.47
C PRO A 24 -15.09 9.37 8.80
N ASN A 25 -14.79 8.42 9.70
CA ASN A 25 -15.74 7.39 10.15
C ASN A 25 -16.34 6.57 9.00
N PHE A 26 -15.58 6.36 7.92
CA PHE A 26 -16.04 5.56 6.79
C PHE A 26 -16.12 4.06 7.14
N VAL A 27 -15.18 3.57 7.93
CA VAL A 27 -15.16 2.22 8.48
C VAL A 27 -15.40 2.33 9.98
N ASP A 28 -16.21 1.44 10.54
CA ASP A 28 -16.45 1.41 11.98
C ASP A 28 -15.31 0.73 12.75
N ASP A 29 -15.20 1.06 14.04
CA ASP A 29 -14.12 0.59 14.91
C ASP A 29 -14.07 -0.94 15.01
N ALA A 30 -15.22 -1.62 14.89
CA ALA A 30 -15.29 -3.08 14.98
C ALA A 30 -14.66 -3.75 13.74
N ALA A 31 -14.94 -3.23 12.55
CA ALA A 31 -14.29 -3.68 11.32
C ALA A 31 -12.79 -3.37 11.31
N CYS A 32 -12.37 -2.19 11.81
CA CYS A 32 -10.95 -1.88 11.96
C CYS A 32 -10.25 -2.86 12.93
N LEU A 33 -10.88 -3.18 14.06
CA LEU A 33 -10.37 -4.16 15.02
C LEU A 33 -10.24 -5.55 14.39
N GLU A 34 -11.26 -6.02 13.67
CA GLU A 34 -11.25 -7.33 13.00
C GLU A 34 -10.12 -7.42 11.96
N LEU A 35 -9.95 -6.39 11.14
CA LEU A 35 -8.85 -6.30 10.17
C LEU A 35 -7.48 -6.31 10.85
N ARG A 36 -7.32 -5.58 11.96
CA ARG A 36 -6.07 -5.55 12.73
C ARG A 36 -5.73 -6.91 13.32
N GLU A 37 -6.68 -7.54 14.00
CA GLU A 37 -6.50 -8.86 14.60
C GLU A 37 -6.15 -9.90 13.53
N ARG A 38 -6.85 -9.85 12.38
CA ARG A 38 -6.56 -10.74 11.27
C ARG A 38 -5.19 -10.50 10.64
N ALA A 39 -4.79 -9.24 10.45
CA ALA A 39 -3.45 -8.89 9.96
C ALA A 39 -2.35 -9.43 10.88
N LEU A 40 -2.51 -9.30 12.19
CA LEU A 40 -1.55 -9.83 13.17
C LEU A 40 -1.47 -11.36 13.14
N GLN A 41 -2.60 -12.04 12.95
CA GLN A 41 -2.61 -13.49 12.78
C GLN A 41 -1.91 -13.90 11.48
N LEU A 42 -2.24 -13.27 10.36
CA LEU A 42 -1.58 -13.51 9.07
C LEU A 42 -0.08 -13.25 9.13
N ALA A 43 0.35 -12.20 9.83
CA ALA A 43 1.76 -11.93 10.06
C ALA A 43 2.44 -13.07 10.81
N LYS A 44 1.84 -13.58 11.90
CA LYS A 44 2.41 -14.71 12.65
C LYS A 44 2.43 -16.00 11.84
N ASP A 45 1.40 -16.25 11.03
CA ASP A 45 1.26 -17.47 10.24
C ASP A 45 2.21 -17.51 9.03
N ASN A 46 2.48 -16.35 8.42
CA ASN A 46 3.21 -16.25 7.16
C ASN A 46 4.59 -15.59 7.28
N VAL A 47 5.00 -15.14 8.47
CA VAL A 47 6.32 -14.54 8.65
C VAL A 47 7.38 -15.62 8.40
N PRO A 48 8.31 -15.41 7.46
CA PRO A 48 9.36 -16.38 7.21
C PRO A 48 10.28 -16.47 8.44
N SER A 49 10.93 -17.63 8.61
CA SER A 49 11.93 -17.79 9.66
C SER A 49 13.05 -16.75 9.50
N PRO A 50 13.77 -16.39 10.58
CA PRO A 50 14.89 -15.47 10.48
C PRO A 50 15.92 -15.91 9.43
N GLN A 51 16.16 -17.22 9.28
CA GLN A 51 17.06 -17.82 8.28
C GLN A 51 16.57 -17.62 6.84
N GLU A 52 15.26 -17.73 6.60
CA GLU A 52 14.64 -17.44 5.29
C GLU A 52 14.58 -15.94 5.02
N ALA A 53 14.43 -15.14 6.07
CA ALA A 53 14.45 -13.69 6.02
C ALA A 53 15.88 -13.10 5.88
N THR A 54 16.93 -13.85 6.25
CA THR A 54 18.34 -13.39 6.14
C THR A 54 18.84 -13.38 4.70
N ILE A 55 18.15 -14.06 3.79
CA ILE A 55 18.46 -14.10 2.35
C ILE A 55 18.24 -12.72 1.70
N PHE A 56 17.83 -11.69 2.44
CA PHE A 56 17.71 -10.31 1.99
C PHE A 56 18.98 -9.44 2.20
N THR A 57 20.14 -10.02 2.56
CA THR A 57 21.38 -9.25 2.84
C THR A 57 22.46 -9.32 1.74
N ALA A 58 22.74 -8.16 1.14
CA ALA A 58 24.00 -7.62 0.58
C ALA A 58 25.02 -8.50 -0.19
N ASP A 59 24.69 -9.70 -0.64
CA ASP A 59 25.36 -10.31 -1.80
C ASP A 59 24.43 -10.22 -3.03
N SER A 60 25.00 -10.19 -4.23
CA SER A 60 24.21 -10.02 -5.47
C SER A 60 23.16 -11.13 -5.66
N THR A 61 23.32 -12.26 -4.97
CA THR A 61 22.38 -13.39 -4.96
C THR A 61 21.17 -13.12 -4.08
N ALA A 62 21.37 -12.51 -2.90
CA ALA A 62 20.31 -12.03 -2.02
C ALA A 62 19.40 -10.99 -2.68
N GLN A 63 19.97 -10.10 -3.52
CA GLN A 63 19.18 -9.13 -4.28
C GLN A 63 18.21 -9.82 -5.25
N HIS A 64 18.64 -10.89 -5.94
CA HIS A 64 17.80 -11.63 -6.88
C HIS A 64 16.69 -12.43 -6.20
N ALA A 65 16.97 -13.07 -5.06
CA ALA A 65 15.95 -13.79 -4.30
C ALA A 65 14.90 -12.84 -3.70
N ALA A 66 15.34 -11.66 -3.23
CA ALA A 66 14.47 -10.59 -2.77
C ALA A 66 13.55 -10.08 -3.88
N ASP A 67 14.11 -9.85 -5.08
CA ASP A 67 13.35 -9.43 -6.26
C ASP A 67 12.33 -10.50 -6.66
N GLU A 68 12.71 -11.78 -6.71
CA GLU A 68 11.77 -12.86 -7.06
C GLU A 68 10.63 -12.97 -6.03
N TYR A 69 10.95 -12.91 -4.74
CA TYR A 69 9.96 -12.93 -3.66
C TYR A 69 9.02 -11.73 -3.73
N PHE A 70 9.48 -10.56 -4.15
CA PHE A 70 8.58 -9.43 -4.39
C PHE A 70 7.77 -9.61 -5.68
N LEU A 71 8.41 -9.90 -6.80
CA LEU A 71 7.77 -9.95 -8.13
C LEU A 71 6.70 -11.04 -8.25
N THR A 72 6.84 -12.14 -7.51
CA THR A 72 5.87 -13.26 -7.51
C THR A 72 4.85 -13.17 -6.37
N SER A 73 4.75 -12.03 -5.68
CA SER A 73 3.85 -11.84 -4.54
C SER A 73 2.46 -11.33 -4.89
N GLY A 74 2.23 -10.96 -6.15
CA GLY A 74 1.00 -10.32 -6.63
C GLY A 74 -0.28 -11.13 -6.37
N ASP A 75 -0.16 -12.45 -6.28
CA ASP A 75 -1.24 -13.42 -6.03
C ASP A 75 -0.98 -14.25 -4.75
N LYS A 76 -0.30 -13.65 -3.77
CA LYS A 76 0.07 -14.27 -2.48
C LYS A 76 -0.21 -13.33 -1.30
N ILE A 77 -0.17 -13.89 -0.09
CA ILE A 77 -0.01 -13.15 1.16
C ILE A 77 1.42 -13.42 1.65
N ARG A 78 2.27 -12.39 1.57
CA ARG A 78 3.70 -12.42 1.91
C ARG A 78 4.02 -11.31 2.90
N CYS A 79 5.05 -11.54 3.69
CA CYS A 79 5.54 -10.64 4.72
C CYS A 79 6.79 -9.92 4.23
N PHE A 80 6.85 -8.60 4.41
CA PHE A 80 7.99 -7.78 4.03
C PHE A 80 8.51 -7.06 5.29
N PHE A 81 9.78 -7.29 5.61
CA PHE A 81 10.42 -6.69 6.80
C PHE A 81 10.73 -5.21 6.62
N GLU A 82 10.81 -4.49 7.73
CA GLU A 82 11.43 -3.17 7.77
C GLU A 82 12.92 -3.26 7.42
N LYS A 83 13.46 -2.19 6.84
CA LYS A 83 14.90 -2.10 6.52
C LYS A 83 15.79 -2.32 7.75
N ASP A 84 15.34 -1.83 8.91
CA ASP A 84 16.06 -1.91 10.18
C ASP A 84 15.56 -3.07 11.07
N ALA A 85 14.86 -4.07 10.49
CA ALA A 85 14.37 -5.25 11.21
C ALA A 85 15.49 -6.09 11.86
N PHE A 86 16.67 -6.10 11.24
CA PHE A 86 17.82 -6.90 11.65
C PHE A 86 18.90 -6.00 12.27
N ASP A 87 19.68 -6.57 13.18
CA ASP A 87 20.90 -5.96 13.68
C ASP A 87 22.09 -6.19 12.75
N GLU A 88 23.26 -5.68 13.13
CA GLU A 88 24.51 -5.81 12.36
C GLU A 88 24.98 -7.26 12.23
N GLN A 89 24.46 -8.17 13.05
CA GLN A 89 24.76 -9.60 13.04
C GLN A 89 23.71 -10.40 12.23
N GLY A 90 22.71 -9.73 11.64
CA GLY A 90 21.64 -10.36 10.87
C GLY A 90 20.56 -11.02 11.74
N VAL A 91 20.49 -10.69 13.03
CA VAL A 91 19.48 -11.20 13.96
C VAL A 91 18.32 -10.21 14.07
N LEU A 92 17.09 -10.72 14.14
CA LEU A 92 15.91 -9.87 14.33
C LEU A 92 16.00 -9.11 15.65
N ARG A 93 15.69 -7.81 15.61
CA ARG A 93 15.69 -6.93 16.78
C ARG A 93 14.52 -7.17 17.74
N SER A 94 13.48 -7.87 17.29
CA SER A 94 12.26 -8.19 18.04
C SER A 94 11.61 -9.47 17.49
N GLU A 95 10.42 -9.81 17.99
CA GLU A 95 9.59 -10.85 17.40
C GLU A 95 9.31 -10.53 15.92
N ALA A 96 9.42 -11.53 15.04
CA ALA A 96 9.46 -11.31 13.59
C ALA A 96 8.26 -10.52 13.05
N HIS A 97 7.06 -10.78 13.57
CA HIS A 97 5.84 -10.06 13.18
C HIS A 97 5.84 -8.58 13.61
N LEU A 98 6.64 -8.20 14.61
CA LEU A 98 6.85 -6.81 15.05
C LEU A 98 7.95 -6.10 14.27
N CYS A 99 8.62 -6.81 13.34
CA CYS A 99 9.64 -6.27 12.46
C CYS A 99 9.15 -6.12 11.01
N LEU A 100 7.87 -6.37 10.75
CA LEU A 100 7.28 -6.26 9.42
C LEU A 100 6.92 -4.82 9.08
N ASN A 101 7.27 -4.39 7.87
CA ASN A 101 6.79 -3.16 7.25
C ASN A 101 5.36 -3.36 6.73
N LYS A 102 5.13 -4.45 5.98
CA LYS A 102 3.84 -4.72 5.36
C LYS A 102 3.53 -6.20 5.12
N LEU A 103 2.25 -6.49 4.92
CA LEU A 103 1.73 -7.67 4.24
C LEU A 103 1.28 -7.30 2.83
N GLY A 104 1.45 -8.19 1.86
CA GLY A 104 0.96 -7.99 0.50
C GLY A 104 1.04 -9.27 -0.35
N HIS A 105 0.42 -9.36 -1.52
CA HIS A 105 -0.34 -8.30 -2.20
C HIS A 105 -1.79 -8.71 -2.55
N ALA A 106 -2.23 -9.91 -2.16
CA ALA A 106 -3.53 -10.50 -2.55
C ALA A 106 -4.45 -10.87 -1.37
N MET A 107 -4.34 -10.20 -0.22
CA MET A 107 -5.21 -10.47 0.93
C MET A 107 -6.71 -10.33 0.58
N HIS A 108 -7.06 -9.35 -0.27
CA HIS A 108 -8.43 -9.13 -0.75
C HIS A 108 -9.04 -10.32 -1.52
N ASP A 109 -8.22 -11.23 -2.04
CA ASP A 109 -8.66 -12.43 -2.75
C ASP A 109 -8.47 -13.70 -1.94
N LEU A 110 -7.42 -13.76 -1.10
CA LEU A 110 -7.00 -15.00 -0.42
C LEU A 110 -7.45 -15.10 1.03
N ASP A 111 -7.75 -13.98 1.70
CA ASP A 111 -8.19 -13.98 3.09
C ASP A 111 -9.68 -13.63 3.20
N PRO A 112 -10.51 -14.45 3.87
CA PRO A 112 -11.95 -14.20 3.96
C PRO A 112 -12.34 -12.87 4.61
N VAL A 113 -11.59 -12.38 5.61
CA VAL A 113 -11.90 -11.11 6.31
C VAL A 113 -11.59 -9.94 5.40
N PHE A 114 -10.39 -9.91 4.81
CA PHE A 114 -10.01 -8.86 3.87
C PHE A 114 -10.87 -8.90 2.60
N SER A 115 -11.24 -10.08 2.12
CA SER A 115 -12.12 -10.22 0.97
C SER A 115 -13.52 -9.67 1.23
N ALA A 116 -14.12 -10.01 2.37
CA ALA A 116 -15.41 -9.47 2.76
C ALA A 116 -15.38 -7.94 2.91
N PHE A 117 -14.33 -7.41 3.55
CA PHE A 117 -14.14 -5.97 3.75
C PHE A 117 -13.97 -5.21 2.42
N SER A 118 -13.05 -5.65 1.56
CA SER A 118 -12.75 -4.98 0.29
C SER A 118 -13.92 -4.99 -0.69
N ARG A 119 -14.88 -5.92 -0.51
CA ARG A 119 -16.03 -6.13 -1.41
C ARG A 119 -17.35 -5.64 -0.79
N THR A 120 -17.28 -4.75 0.21
CA THR A 120 -18.50 -4.15 0.77
C THR A 120 -19.21 -3.27 -0.27
N PRO A 121 -20.56 -3.20 -0.23
CA PRO A 121 -21.32 -2.29 -1.10
C PRO A 121 -20.90 -0.82 -0.96
N LYS A 122 -20.46 -0.41 0.24
CA LYS A 122 -19.98 0.95 0.53
C LYS A 122 -18.73 1.28 -0.29
N MET A 123 -17.78 0.35 -0.36
CA MET A 123 -16.54 0.51 -1.13
C MET A 123 -16.84 0.58 -2.64
N ALA A 124 -17.69 -0.33 -3.13
CA ALA A 124 -18.11 -0.34 -4.52
C ALA A 124 -18.83 0.95 -4.93
N ALA A 125 -19.70 1.49 -4.06
CA ALA A 125 -20.39 2.75 -4.32
C ALA A 125 -19.41 3.92 -4.44
N VAL A 126 -18.43 4.04 -3.53
CA VAL A 126 -17.38 5.08 -3.65
C VAL A 126 -16.63 4.94 -4.96
N ALA A 127 -16.14 3.73 -5.28
CA ALA A 127 -15.38 3.48 -6.52
C ALA A 127 -16.15 3.90 -7.78
N GLN A 128 -17.43 3.56 -7.87
CA GLN A 128 -18.30 3.97 -8.97
C GLN A 128 -18.50 5.49 -9.01
N GLN A 129 -18.75 6.11 -7.86
CA GLN A 129 -18.99 7.56 -7.77
C GLN A 129 -17.76 8.40 -8.13
N VAL A 130 -16.55 7.91 -7.84
CA VAL A 130 -15.29 8.56 -8.25
C VAL A 130 -14.85 8.22 -9.68
N GLY A 131 -15.70 7.53 -10.45
CA GLY A 131 -15.52 7.35 -11.89
C GLY A 131 -14.97 5.99 -12.35
N ILE A 132 -14.84 5.00 -11.46
CA ILE A 132 -14.45 3.64 -11.87
C ILE A 132 -15.69 2.90 -12.39
N ALA A 133 -15.78 2.73 -13.71
CA ALA A 133 -16.93 2.11 -14.36
C ALA A 133 -17.12 0.62 -14.01
N ASP A 134 -16.03 -0.15 -13.99
CA ASP A 134 -16.01 -1.58 -13.66
C ASP A 134 -14.88 -1.85 -12.64
N PRO A 135 -15.13 -1.67 -11.34
CA PRO A 135 -14.08 -1.72 -10.33
C PRO A 135 -13.58 -3.14 -10.10
N LEU A 136 -12.27 -3.32 -10.32
CA LEU A 136 -11.51 -4.52 -9.97
C LEU A 136 -10.51 -4.20 -8.85
N LEU A 137 -10.23 -5.20 -8.01
CA LEU A 137 -9.18 -5.10 -7.00
C LEU A 137 -7.88 -5.62 -7.60
N LEU A 138 -6.91 -4.72 -7.78
CA LEU A 138 -5.60 -5.06 -8.36
C LEU A 138 -4.58 -5.51 -7.30
N GLN A 139 -4.64 -4.89 -6.12
CA GLN A 139 -3.66 -5.07 -5.06
C GLN A 139 -4.27 -4.69 -3.71
N SER A 140 -3.89 -5.39 -2.64
CA SER A 140 -4.13 -5.00 -1.25
C SER A 140 -2.87 -5.14 -0.42
N MET A 141 -2.60 -4.18 0.46
CA MET A 141 -1.52 -4.25 1.44
C MET A 141 -2.02 -3.89 2.83
N TYR A 142 -1.36 -4.41 3.86
CA TYR A 142 -1.52 -3.97 5.24
C TYR A 142 -0.18 -3.37 5.68
N ILE A 143 -0.16 -2.10 6.07
CA ILE A 143 1.07 -1.36 6.43
C ILE A 143 1.08 -1.17 7.95
N PHE A 144 2.09 -1.71 8.63
CA PHE A 144 2.12 -1.73 10.10
C PHE A 144 2.58 -0.43 10.74
N LYS A 145 3.51 0.31 10.11
CA LYS A 145 4.19 1.47 10.72
C LYS A 145 4.68 1.17 12.14
N GLN A 146 5.55 0.16 12.26
CA GLN A 146 6.04 -0.32 13.55
C GLN A 146 6.66 0.82 14.37
N PRO A 147 6.39 0.90 15.70
CA PRO A 147 6.98 1.93 16.54
C PRO A 147 8.52 1.93 16.45
N ARG A 148 9.11 3.12 16.30
CA ARG A 148 10.56 3.39 16.23
C ARG A 148 11.28 2.92 14.96
N ILE A 149 10.83 1.86 14.29
CA ILE A 149 11.50 1.30 13.10
C ILE A 149 10.67 1.42 11.81
N GLY A 150 9.47 1.99 11.90
CA GLY A 150 8.58 2.17 10.76
C GLY A 150 9.20 3.07 9.69
N GLY A 151 9.49 2.51 8.52
CA GLY A 151 10.16 3.23 7.44
C GLY A 151 9.38 4.44 6.91
N GLU A 152 10.11 5.48 6.53
CA GLU A 152 9.57 6.60 5.74
C GLU A 152 9.13 6.11 4.35
N VAL A 153 8.04 6.70 3.83
CA VAL A 153 7.64 6.53 2.45
C VAL A 153 7.79 7.88 1.77
N ASN A 154 8.74 7.99 0.84
CA ASN A 154 9.01 9.22 0.10
C ASN A 154 7.81 9.62 -0.78
N SER A 155 7.71 10.91 -1.10
CA SER A 155 6.69 11.42 -2.04
C SER A 155 6.75 10.70 -3.39
N HIS A 156 5.61 10.16 -3.81
CA HIS A 156 5.47 9.42 -5.06
C HIS A 156 4.02 9.49 -5.58
N THR A 157 3.79 8.95 -6.77
CA THR A 157 2.45 8.65 -7.30
C THR A 157 2.34 7.15 -7.56
N ASP A 158 1.21 6.54 -7.19
CA ASP A 158 0.99 5.10 -7.39
C ASP A 158 1.07 4.69 -8.86
N HIS A 159 0.78 5.61 -9.78
CA HIS A 159 0.86 5.35 -11.21
C HIS A 159 2.28 4.97 -11.68
N THR A 160 3.32 5.37 -10.94
CA THR A 160 4.70 4.91 -11.16
C THR A 160 4.81 3.38 -11.09
N PHE A 161 4.02 2.74 -10.22
CA PHE A 161 4.07 1.30 -9.96
C PHE A 161 2.91 0.54 -10.61
N LEU A 162 1.70 1.13 -10.62
CA LEU A 162 0.46 0.53 -11.12
C LEU A 162 0.04 1.21 -12.43
N TRP A 163 0.87 1.02 -13.46
CA TRP A 163 0.73 1.72 -14.73
C TRP A 163 -0.45 1.21 -15.59
N THR A 164 -1.30 2.12 -16.06
CA THR A 164 -2.46 1.90 -16.95
C THR A 164 -2.58 3.02 -17.99
N GLU A 165 -3.05 2.70 -19.20
CA GLU A 165 -3.26 3.69 -20.27
C GLU A 165 -4.68 3.57 -20.84
N PRO A 166 -5.58 4.56 -20.62
CA PRO A 166 -5.43 5.74 -19.76
C PRO A 166 -5.31 5.39 -18.26
N GLN A 167 -4.91 6.37 -17.43
CA GLN A 167 -4.81 6.18 -15.98
C GLN A 167 -6.18 5.83 -15.39
N SER A 168 -6.25 4.70 -14.68
CA SER A 168 -7.51 4.17 -14.15
C SER A 168 -7.45 3.66 -12.70
N VAL A 169 -6.30 3.76 -12.05
CA VAL A 169 -6.09 3.25 -10.69
C VAL A 169 -6.41 4.33 -9.66
N ILE A 170 -7.18 3.97 -8.63
CA ILE A 170 -7.47 4.81 -7.46
C ILE A 170 -7.13 4.01 -6.20
N GLY A 171 -6.35 4.62 -5.30
CA GLY A 171 -6.00 4.05 -4.01
C GLY A 171 -7.08 4.26 -2.96
N PHE A 172 -7.39 3.21 -2.21
CA PHE A 172 -8.23 3.27 -1.02
C PHE A 172 -7.35 3.01 0.20
N TRP A 173 -7.13 4.05 1.00
CA TRP A 173 -6.34 3.95 2.22
C TRP A 173 -7.27 4.03 3.44
N ILE A 174 -7.16 3.04 4.33
CA ILE A 174 -8.01 2.91 5.51
C ILE A 174 -7.13 3.01 6.75
N ALA A 175 -7.40 4.00 7.60
CA ALA A 175 -6.81 4.09 8.93
C ALA A 175 -7.37 2.96 9.79
N ILE A 176 -6.53 1.96 10.11
CA ILE A 176 -6.89 0.87 11.02
C ILE A 176 -6.70 1.30 12.48
N ASP A 177 -5.65 2.08 12.73
CA ASP A 177 -5.39 2.80 13.98
C ASP A 177 -5.30 4.31 13.67
N ASP A 178 -5.42 5.15 14.69
CA ASP A 178 -5.31 6.61 14.55
C ASP A 178 -4.00 6.99 13.84
N ALA A 179 -4.10 7.72 12.73
CA ALA A 179 -2.95 8.23 11.99
C ALA A 179 -2.71 9.70 12.32
N THR A 180 -1.58 9.96 12.96
CA THR A 180 -1.17 11.26 13.51
C THR A 180 0.17 11.68 12.93
N THR A 181 0.51 12.96 13.09
CA THR A 181 1.80 13.50 12.67
C THR A 181 2.99 12.85 13.38
N GLU A 182 2.76 12.27 14.57
CA GLU A 182 3.75 11.64 15.42
C GLU A 182 3.99 10.15 15.09
N ASN A 183 3.04 9.50 14.40
CA ASN A 183 3.13 8.07 14.06
C ASN A 183 3.12 7.79 12.55
N GLY A 184 3.28 8.83 11.73
CA GLY A 184 3.49 8.70 10.29
C GLY A 184 2.21 8.67 9.47
N CYS A 185 1.28 9.61 9.73
CA CYS A 185 0.15 9.89 8.86
C CYS A 185 0.57 10.19 7.41
N MET A 186 -0.39 10.12 6.50
CA MET A 186 -0.18 10.50 5.11
C MET A 186 -0.06 12.01 4.98
N TRP A 187 0.76 12.45 4.03
CA TRP A 187 0.79 13.81 3.52
C TRP A 187 0.40 13.77 2.05
N ALA A 188 -0.45 14.68 1.61
CA ALA A 188 -0.88 14.79 0.22
C ALA A 188 -0.68 16.22 -0.29
N LEU A 189 -0.40 16.37 -1.59
CA LEU A 189 -0.35 17.67 -2.24
C LEU A 189 -1.70 17.90 -2.94
N PRO A 190 -2.53 18.86 -2.50
CA PRO A 190 -3.76 19.20 -3.20
C PRO A 190 -3.48 19.57 -4.66
N GLY A 191 -4.12 18.87 -5.57
CA GLY A 191 -3.93 19.00 -7.02
C GLY A 191 -2.68 18.32 -7.57
N GLY A 192 -1.91 17.62 -6.74
CA GLY A 192 -0.67 16.93 -7.12
C GLY A 192 -0.88 15.84 -8.17
N HIS A 193 -2.08 15.27 -8.27
CA HIS A 193 -2.47 14.31 -9.30
C HIS A 193 -2.37 14.87 -10.74
N ARG A 194 -2.27 16.19 -10.92
CA ARG A 194 -2.08 16.85 -12.23
C ARG A 194 -0.62 17.00 -12.63
N ILE A 195 0.31 16.73 -11.72
CA ILE A 195 1.74 16.73 -12.02
C ILE A 195 2.02 15.52 -12.91
N PRO A 196 2.71 15.69 -14.06
CA PRO A 196 3.11 14.56 -14.88
C PRO A 196 3.87 13.52 -14.06
N VAL A 197 3.58 12.24 -14.32
CA VAL A 197 4.31 11.14 -13.67
C VAL A 197 5.81 11.26 -13.99
N LYS A 198 6.64 11.21 -12.95
CA LYS A 198 8.08 11.46 -13.06
C LYS A 198 8.89 10.22 -13.43
N SER A 199 8.36 9.04 -13.13
CA SER A 199 9.02 7.78 -13.44
C SER A 199 8.03 6.63 -13.59
N ARG A 200 8.44 5.57 -14.28
CA ARG A 200 7.73 4.30 -14.40
C ARG A 200 8.61 3.15 -13.94
N SER A 201 8.10 2.40 -12.97
CA SER A 201 8.63 1.12 -12.55
C SER A 201 8.11 0.03 -13.49
N LYS A 202 9.01 -0.75 -14.09
CA LYS A 202 8.65 -1.85 -15.02
C LYS A 202 9.60 -3.03 -14.88
N LEU A 203 9.15 -4.20 -15.29
CA LEU A 203 10.03 -5.36 -15.38
C LEU A 203 11.12 -5.13 -16.42
N ASN A 204 12.34 -5.60 -16.12
CA ASN A 204 13.39 -5.73 -17.12
C ASN A 204 12.98 -6.76 -18.21
N ALA A 205 13.73 -6.81 -19.31
CA ALA A 205 13.44 -7.73 -20.41
C ALA A 205 13.41 -9.21 -19.99
N ALA A 206 14.23 -9.59 -19.01
CA ALA A 206 14.29 -10.95 -18.47
C ALA A 206 13.16 -11.27 -17.47
N ARG A 207 12.39 -10.27 -17.02
CA ARG A 207 11.35 -10.36 -15.99
C ARG A 207 11.84 -10.89 -14.64
N THR A 208 13.11 -10.64 -14.32
CA THR A 208 13.76 -11.09 -13.08
C THR A 208 13.96 -9.97 -12.06
N ALA A 209 13.83 -8.72 -12.50
CA ALA A 209 14.00 -7.54 -11.66
C ALA A 209 13.16 -6.38 -12.20
N THR A 210 13.02 -5.37 -11.37
CA THR A 210 12.36 -4.11 -11.72
C THR A 210 13.41 -3.08 -12.14
N VAL A 211 13.12 -2.32 -13.19
CA VAL A 211 13.90 -1.16 -13.64
C VAL A 211 13.01 0.08 -13.60
N THR A 212 13.60 1.21 -13.23
CA THR A 212 12.90 2.50 -13.22
C THR A 212 13.29 3.28 -14.47
N GLU A 213 12.30 3.55 -15.31
CA GLU A 213 12.41 4.51 -16.40
C GLU A 213 12.07 5.89 -15.85
N VAL A 214 13.01 6.83 -15.93
CA VAL A 214 12.83 8.18 -15.40
C VAL A 214 12.50 9.15 -16.53
N PHE A 215 11.40 9.88 -16.38
CA PHE A 215 10.94 10.93 -17.28
C PHE A 215 11.37 12.31 -16.77
N ASP A 216 11.38 12.49 -15.45
CA ASP A 216 11.77 13.69 -14.74
C ASP A 216 12.49 13.30 -13.44
N ASN A 217 13.68 13.87 -13.20
CA ASN A 217 14.49 13.59 -12.01
C ASN A 217 14.28 14.63 -10.89
N ASP A 218 13.54 15.71 -11.13
CA ASP A 218 13.26 16.70 -10.10
C ASP A 218 12.42 16.06 -8.97
N PRO A 219 12.65 16.42 -7.70
CA PRO A 219 11.81 15.92 -6.60
C PRO A 219 10.34 16.37 -6.77
N TYR A 220 9.42 15.64 -6.15
CA TYR A 220 8.06 16.15 -6.01
C TYR A 220 8.03 17.38 -5.09
N PRO A 221 7.17 18.37 -5.35
CA PRO A 221 7.03 19.53 -4.47
C PRO A 221 6.61 19.10 -3.06
N THR A 222 7.24 19.69 -2.06
CA THR A 222 6.90 19.50 -0.64
C THR A 222 6.18 20.72 -0.04
N ASP A 223 6.27 21.88 -0.70
CA ASP A 223 5.55 23.08 -0.31
C ASP A 223 4.04 22.89 -0.53
N GLY A 224 3.25 23.11 0.52
CA GLY A 224 1.79 22.99 0.46
C GLY A 224 1.24 21.58 0.68
N LEU A 225 2.09 20.63 1.12
CA LEU A 225 1.61 19.34 1.63
C LEU A 225 0.70 19.55 2.86
N VAL A 226 -0.36 18.74 2.93
CA VAL A 226 -1.34 18.70 4.02
C VAL A 226 -1.59 17.28 4.51
#